data_AF-A0A8S4SM29-F1
#
_entry.id   AF-A0A8S4SM29-F1
#
_cell.length_a   1.000
_cell.length_b   1.000
_cell.length_c   1.000
_cell.angle_alpha   90.00
_cell.angle_beta   90.00
_cell.angle_gamma   90.00
#
_symmetry.space_group_name_H-M   'P 1'
#
loop_
_entity.id
_entity.type
_entity.pdbx_description
1 polymer ?
#
loop_
_entity_poly.entity_id
_entity_poly.type
_entity_poly.pdbx_seq_one_letter_code
_entity_poly.pdbx_strand_id
1 'polypeptide(L)'
;MHRRFQKVFGISVKKKQRDDKLKLLVGENQRLREENLKLTFEISRLKKDFGKLNDDKFSDYLSLMRERDARYTLYFENVALQLKVRELDGSSRGCSVDGACRDPAVLAIALDRCREQLSVTQTELKKMKDEYAESVPRRDHDALETKLSSLTMKLGALSAEYEAYQNVHKRVLAQKKCLEEELIEYKEKCSELERAGTPRPRWELCADFIGGGRERWWQLASGLTSRDMLRVLLKELGPAAESEHLEYFDGLGMDPVIPPYLRYEGRVRNLRLSRREVGVIINDIWLGKLRQPRDLAMQDYVTNYFEERYQQPSVRAEWAYNLCAGAEQMLDEPQVKLFWGVLHGHLSEDIYWGHRTQWYTLKEQLYKHSKDGETITIEDFEKVTRTTFPLKSEVDIKNLTDVVKKQLKLKINTVDINLDKLFHENEEGFDRVDMSRELYRQRQLAQDKYIREVIGTLGGRRTNSVSVDSLKRAFAIVDPAINHIRMERYIRWAFSATACDLGSVPPVPLRTLVARLAAGDIERIGPRYRGTRKNYK
;
A
#
# COMPACT_ATOMS: atom_id res chain seq x y z
N MET A 1 -1.01 -51.73 -6.38
CA MET A 1 0.20 -51.00 -5.92
C MET A 1 0.75 -49.93 -6.89
N HIS A 2 0.61 -50.05 -8.21
CA HIS A 2 1.30 -49.19 -9.20
C HIS A 2 1.15 -47.64 -9.04
N ARG A 3 -0.01 -47.11 -8.61
CA ARG A 3 -0.21 -45.65 -8.46
C ARG A 3 0.63 -44.98 -7.36
N ARG A 4 1.19 -45.72 -6.39
CA ARG A 4 1.98 -45.12 -5.28
C ARG A 4 3.42 -44.78 -5.70
N PHE A 5 4.03 -45.59 -6.58
CA PHE A 5 5.41 -45.40 -7.04
C PHE A 5 5.58 -44.21 -8.00
N GLN A 6 4.61 -43.94 -8.88
CA GLN A 6 4.68 -42.80 -9.80
C GLN A 6 4.72 -41.43 -9.10
N LYS A 7 4.00 -41.25 -7.98
CA LYS A 7 4.09 -40.00 -7.18
C LYS A 7 5.47 -39.82 -6.53
N VAL A 8 6.09 -40.90 -6.03
CA VAL A 8 7.43 -40.85 -5.41
C VAL A 8 8.50 -40.51 -6.46
N PHE A 9 8.47 -41.13 -7.64
CA PHE A 9 9.36 -40.77 -8.74
C PHE A 9 9.16 -39.32 -9.21
N GLY A 10 7.92 -38.85 -9.36
CA GLY A 10 7.63 -37.48 -9.77
C GLY A 10 8.11 -36.42 -8.78
N ILE A 11 8.10 -36.71 -7.47
CA ILE A 11 8.66 -35.83 -6.43
C ILE A 11 10.20 -35.85 -6.48
N SER A 12 10.82 -37.01 -6.66
CA SER A 12 12.28 -37.15 -6.78
C SER A 12 12.84 -36.42 -8.00
N VAL A 13 12.22 -36.58 -9.18
CA VAL A 13 12.61 -35.88 -10.41
C VAL A 13 12.47 -34.37 -10.27
N LYS A 14 11.35 -33.89 -9.70
CA LYS A 14 11.15 -32.44 -9.44
C LYS A 14 12.10 -31.88 -8.38
N LYS A 15 12.57 -32.70 -7.43
CA LYS A 15 13.63 -32.30 -6.49
C LYS A 15 14.97 -32.18 -7.23
N LYS A 16 15.38 -33.22 -7.96
CA LYS A 16 16.62 -33.22 -8.75
C LYS A 16 16.70 -32.04 -9.73
N GLN A 17 15.62 -31.75 -10.47
CA GLN A 17 15.55 -30.59 -11.37
C GLN A 17 15.73 -29.24 -10.65
N ARG A 18 15.25 -29.09 -9.40
CA ARG A 18 15.49 -27.88 -8.60
C ARG A 18 16.91 -27.82 -8.07
N ASP A 19 17.46 -28.95 -7.62
CA ASP A 19 18.83 -29.04 -7.12
C ASP A 19 19.85 -28.75 -8.23
N ASP A 20 19.60 -29.22 -9.46
CA ASP A 20 20.41 -28.93 -10.64
C ASP A 20 20.28 -27.46 -11.08
N LYS A 21 19.08 -26.86 -11.03
CA LYS A 21 18.89 -25.42 -11.27
C LYS A 21 19.58 -24.56 -10.20
N LEU A 22 19.57 -24.99 -8.93
CA LEU A 22 20.30 -24.34 -7.84
C LEU A 22 21.82 -24.38 -8.08
N LYS A 23 22.38 -25.52 -8.50
CA LYS A 23 23.80 -25.63 -8.86
C LYS A 23 24.20 -24.69 -9.99
N LEU A 24 23.38 -24.60 -11.05
CA LEU A 24 23.61 -23.67 -12.15
C LEU A 24 23.63 -22.20 -11.67
N LEU A 25 22.62 -21.80 -10.89
CA LEU A 25 22.54 -20.44 -10.34
C LEU A 25 23.66 -20.11 -9.36
N VAL A 26 24.17 -21.09 -8.59
CA VAL A 26 25.34 -20.90 -7.71
C VAL A 26 26.61 -20.71 -8.54
N GLY A 27 26.83 -21.53 -9.57
CA GLY A 27 27.98 -21.37 -10.48
C GLY A 27 27.97 -20.07 -11.27
N GLU A 28 26.78 -19.61 -11.69
CA GLU A 28 26.59 -18.32 -12.36
C GLU A 28 26.84 -17.14 -11.40
N ASN A 29 26.33 -17.19 -10.16
CA ASN A 29 26.65 -16.19 -9.13
C ASN A 29 28.15 -16.13 -8.81
N GLN A 30 28.85 -17.27 -8.81
CA GLN A 30 30.28 -17.29 -8.57
C GLN A 30 31.06 -16.65 -9.73
N ARG A 31 30.70 -16.97 -10.98
CA ARG A 31 31.27 -16.32 -12.18
C ARG A 31 31.05 -14.81 -12.19
N LEU A 32 29.83 -14.36 -11.88
CA LEU A 32 29.50 -12.93 -11.79
C LEU A 32 30.26 -12.20 -10.67
N ARG A 33 30.60 -12.87 -9.56
CA ARG A 33 31.48 -12.31 -8.52
C ARG A 33 32.92 -12.17 -9.00
N GLU A 34 33.45 -13.17 -9.70
CA GLU A 34 34.79 -13.11 -10.30
C GLU A 34 34.91 -12.01 -11.36
N GLU A 35 33.86 -11.82 -12.16
CA GLU A 35 33.77 -10.75 -13.16
C GLU A 35 33.66 -9.36 -12.50
N ASN A 36 32.84 -9.20 -11.46
CA ASN A 36 32.79 -7.96 -10.67
C ASN A 36 34.14 -7.62 -10.02
N LEU A 37 34.88 -8.63 -9.52
CA LEU A 37 36.23 -8.43 -9.00
C LEU A 37 37.19 -7.94 -10.11
N LYS A 38 37.20 -8.57 -11.29
CA LYS A 38 38.00 -8.13 -12.44
C LYS A 38 37.70 -6.68 -12.84
N LEU A 39 36.41 -6.34 -12.99
CA LEU A 39 35.97 -4.98 -13.31
C LEU A 39 36.35 -3.97 -12.21
N THR A 40 36.30 -4.36 -10.93
CA THR A 40 36.73 -3.50 -9.81
C THR A 40 38.24 -3.22 -9.86
N PHE A 41 39.06 -4.23 -10.19
CA PHE A 41 40.49 -4.04 -10.42
C PHE A 41 40.77 -3.14 -11.63
N GLU A 42 40.04 -3.32 -12.74
CA GLU A 42 40.21 -2.52 -13.95
C GLU A 42 39.81 -1.05 -13.76
N ILE A 43 38.68 -0.79 -13.08
CA ILE A 43 38.28 0.56 -12.66
C ILE A 43 39.35 1.20 -11.77
N SER A 44 39.96 0.43 -10.86
CA SER A 44 41.02 0.92 -9.97
C SER A 44 42.31 1.24 -10.74
N ARG A 45 42.67 0.44 -11.76
CA ARG A 45 43.78 0.71 -12.69
C ARG A 45 43.52 1.99 -13.49
N LEU A 46 42.37 2.08 -14.15
CA LEU A 46 41.99 3.23 -14.96
C LEU A 46 41.93 4.54 -14.15
N LYS A 47 41.45 4.51 -12.91
CA LYS A 47 41.50 5.67 -12.00
C LYS A 47 42.94 6.12 -11.71
N LYS A 48 43.87 5.19 -11.49
CA LYS A 48 45.29 5.50 -11.24
C LYS A 48 45.95 6.10 -12.48
N ASP A 49 45.68 5.57 -13.66
CA ASP A 49 46.25 6.06 -14.91
C ASP A 49 45.64 7.41 -15.34
N PHE A 50 44.35 7.65 -15.06
CA PHE A 50 43.73 8.97 -15.23
C PHE A 50 44.34 10.02 -14.29
N GLY A 51 44.68 9.64 -13.04
CA GLY A 51 45.40 10.50 -12.11
C GLY A 51 46.74 10.97 -12.68
N LYS A 52 47.59 10.02 -13.11
CA LYS A 52 48.88 10.34 -13.75
C LYS A 52 48.73 11.27 -14.94
N LEU A 53 47.80 10.97 -15.86
CA LEU A 53 47.59 11.78 -17.06
C LEU A 53 47.15 13.22 -16.73
N ASN A 54 46.47 13.41 -15.60
CA ASN A 54 46.09 14.73 -15.11
C ASN A 54 47.28 15.48 -14.49
N ASP A 55 48.14 14.78 -13.74
CA ASP A 55 49.38 15.33 -13.18
C ASP A 55 50.38 15.70 -14.29
N ASP A 56 50.55 14.84 -15.30
CA ASP A 56 51.38 15.07 -16.48
C ASP A 56 50.92 16.32 -17.24
N LYS A 57 49.62 16.44 -17.53
CA LYS A 57 49.04 17.64 -18.16
C LYS A 57 49.24 18.91 -17.34
N PHE A 58 49.20 18.82 -16.01
CA PHE A 58 49.45 19.96 -15.12
C PHE A 58 50.93 20.37 -15.15
N SER A 59 51.85 19.39 -15.25
CA SER A 59 53.28 19.62 -15.45
C SER A 59 53.59 20.28 -16.81
N ASP A 60 52.95 19.82 -17.88
CA ASP A 60 53.07 20.42 -19.22
C ASP A 60 52.56 21.86 -19.23
N TYR A 61 51.42 22.13 -18.59
CA TYR A 61 50.86 23.47 -18.44
C TYR A 61 51.83 24.42 -17.69
N LEU A 62 52.44 23.96 -16.59
CA LEU A 62 53.46 24.73 -15.87
C LEU A 62 54.72 24.99 -16.72
N SER A 63 55.08 24.05 -17.58
CA SER A 63 56.25 24.18 -18.47
C SER A 63 55.99 25.19 -19.59
N LEU A 64 54.82 25.14 -20.23
CA LEU A 64 54.38 26.12 -21.22
C LEU A 64 54.25 27.54 -20.64
N MET A 65 53.79 27.66 -19.39
CA MET A 65 53.75 28.94 -18.68
C MET A 65 55.15 29.53 -18.48
N ARG A 66 56.13 28.73 -18.03
CA ARG A 66 57.53 29.16 -17.90
C ARG A 66 58.14 29.57 -19.25
N GLU A 67 57.86 28.81 -20.30
CA GLU A 67 58.36 29.13 -21.65
C GLU A 67 57.76 30.44 -22.18
N ARG A 68 56.45 30.65 -21.98
CA ARG A 68 55.77 31.91 -22.32
C ARG A 68 56.40 33.10 -21.60
N ASP A 69 56.65 32.96 -20.30
CA ASP A 69 57.21 34.05 -19.49
C ASP A 69 58.66 34.36 -19.91
N ALA A 70 59.47 33.34 -20.24
CA ALA A 70 60.80 33.53 -20.81
C ALA A 70 60.78 34.23 -22.19
N ARG A 71 59.81 33.89 -23.06
CA ARG A 71 59.61 34.58 -24.35
C ARG A 71 59.24 36.06 -24.16
N TYR A 72 58.45 36.40 -23.13
CA TYR A 72 58.17 37.79 -22.78
C TYR A 72 59.43 38.54 -22.35
N THR A 73 60.30 37.95 -21.51
CA THR A 73 61.58 38.55 -21.11
C THR A 73 62.46 38.84 -22.33
N LEU A 74 62.67 37.85 -23.21
CA LEU A 74 63.48 38.00 -24.43
C LEU A 74 62.91 39.07 -25.38
N TYR A 75 61.60 39.21 -25.47
CA TYR A 75 60.97 40.26 -26.28
C TYR A 75 61.33 41.67 -25.77
N PHE A 76 61.24 41.91 -24.46
CA PHE A 76 61.61 43.22 -23.89
C PHE A 76 63.11 43.52 -24.03
N GLU A 77 63.97 42.52 -23.88
CA GLU A 77 65.41 42.65 -24.13
C GLU A 77 65.71 42.98 -25.60
N ASN A 78 65.03 42.32 -26.54
CA ASN A 78 65.21 42.59 -27.97
C ASN A 78 64.79 44.02 -28.35
N VAL A 79 63.66 44.51 -27.84
CA VAL A 79 63.21 45.90 -28.03
C VAL A 79 64.23 46.90 -27.46
N ALA A 80 64.81 46.62 -26.29
CA ALA A 80 65.87 47.47 -25.71
C ALA A 80 67.17 47.49 -26.54
N LEU A 81 67.51 46.38 -27.20
CA LEU A 81 68.65 46.31 -28.13
C LEU A 81 68.37 47.05 -29.45
N GLN A 82 67.17 46.91 -30.03
CA GLN A 82 66.79 47.61 -31.27
C GLN A 82 66.84 49.13 -31.12
N LEU A 83 66.45 49.66 -29.95
CA LEU A 83 66.58 51.09 -29.64
C LEU A 83 68.03 51.56 -29.68
N LYS A 84 68.97 50.79 -29.10
CA LYS A 84 70.41 51.11 -29.12
C LYS A 84 71.03 51.04 -30.52
N VAL A 85 70.61 50.10 -31.36
CA VAL A 85 71.10 50.02 -32.75
C VAL A 85 70.68 51.25 -33.55
N ARG A 86 69.43 51.70 -33.38
CA ARG A 86 68.88 52.88 -34.07
C ARG A 86 69.60 54.19 -33.72
N GLU A 87 70.29 54.26 -32.58
CA GLU A 87 71.11 55.42 -32.19
C GLU A 87 72.46 55.48 -32.95
N LEU A 88 72.90 54.37 -33.57
CA LEU A 88 74.23 54.26 -34.20
C LEU A 88 74.23 54.51 -35.72
N ASP A 89 73.17 54.13 -36.44
CA ASP A 89 73.13 54.15 -37.92
C ASP A 89 72.95 55.54 -38.57
N GLY A 90 72.98 56.63 -37.78
CA GLY A 90 72.69 57.99 -38.25
C GLY A 90 73.79 58.71 -39.06
N SER A 91 74.91 58.06 -39.43
CA SER A 91 76.13 58.75 -39.91
C SER A 91 76.83 58.13 -41.13
N SER A 92 76.50 58.59 -42.35
CA SER A 92 77.30 58.70 -43.62
C SER A 92 76.41 58.52 -44.87
N ARG A 93 76.21 59.52 -45.74
CA ARG A 93 77.04 59.95 -46.93
C ARG A 93 77.25 58.84 -48.00
N GLY A 94 77.14 59.07 -49.32
CA GLY A 94 76.77 60.23 -50.15
C GLY A 94 77.51 60.27 -51.53
N CYS A 95 76.88 60.80 -52.61
CA CYS A 95 77.39 61.06 -54.00
C CYS A 95 77.79 59.84 -54.89
N SER A 96 77.65 59.71 -56.24
CA SER A 96 77.36 60.56 -57.46
C SER A 96 78.60 61.17 -58.19
N VAL A 97 78.75 61.25 -59.53
CA VAL A 97 77.89 60.90 -60.72
C VAL A 97 78.71 60.82 -62.06
N ASP A 98 78.17 60.21 -63.15
CA ASP A 98 78.65 60.19 -64.58
C ASP A 98 80.12 59.74 -64.88
N GLY A 99 80.66 59.52 -66.09
CA GLY A 99 80.24 59.72 -67.50
C GLY A 99 81.03 60.89 -68.17
N ALA A 100 81.87 60.77 -69.20
CA ALA A 100 82.43 59.67 -70.02
C ALA A 100 83.69 60.18 -70.80
N CYS A 101 84.60 59.31 -71.29
CA CYS A 101 85.42 59.49 -72.53
C CYS A 101 86.42 58.33 -72.75
N ARG A 102 86.49 57.68 -73.93
CA ARG A 102 87.37 56.51 -74.19
C ARG A 102 88.86 56.85 -74.43
N ASP A 103 89.58 57.09 -73.35
CA ASP A 103 91.03 56.87 -73.19
C ASP A 103 91.36 55.35 -73.20
N PRO A 104 92.57 54.84 -73.56
CA PRO A 104 93.02 53.51 -73.17
C PRO A 104 92.85 53.18 -71.68
N ALA A 105 93.04 54.17 -70.79
CA ALA A 105 92.68 54.07 -69.38
C ALA A 105 91.16 53.90 -69.19
N VAL A 106 90.32 54.45 -70.06
CA VAL A 106 88.86 54.22 -70.05
C VAL A 106 88.43 52.97 -70.81
N LEU A 107 89.27 52.37 -71.67
CA LEU A 107 89.10 50.97 -72.07
C LEU A 107 89.50 50.02 -70.95
N ALA A 108 90.50 50.36 -70.12
CA ALA A 108 90.78 49.65 -68.88
C ALA A 108 89.63 49.83 -67.86
N ILE A 109 89.15 51.06 -67.60
CA ILE A 109 87.98 51.32 -66.75
C ILE A 109 86.69 50.74 -67.37
N ALA A 110 86.57 50.59 -68.68
CA ALA A 110 85.45 49.89 -69.31
C ALA A 110 85.58 48.37 -69.20
N LEU A 111 86.79 47.81 -69.28
CA LEU A 111 87.06 46.39 -69.03
C LEU A 111 86.84 46.05 -67.55
N ASP A 112 87.29 46.92 -66.65
CA ASP A 112 87.09 46.80 -65.21
C ASP A 112 85.64 47.09 -64.84
N ARG A 113 84.94 48.04 -65.49
CA ARG A 113 83.47 48.14 -65.40
C ARG A 113 82.75 46.93 -65.98
N CYS A 114 83.26 46.30 -67.03
CA CYS A 114 82.69 45.04 -67.54
C CYS A 114 82.98 43.87 -66.59
N ARG A 115 84.10 43.87 -65.86
CA ARG A 115 84.41 42.91 -64.78
C ARG A 115 83.59 43.17 -63.53
N GLU A 116 83.35 44.43 -63.17
CA GLU A 116 82.44 44.85 -62.11
C GLU A 116 81.01 44.50 -62.49
N GLN A 117 80.55 44.79 -63.70
CA GLN A 117 79.23 44.37 -64.18
C GLN A 117 79.13 42.84 -64.29
N LEU A 118 80.19 42.13 -64.66
CA LEU A 118 80.22 40.67 -64.62
C LEU A 118 80.16 40.16 -63.17
N SER A 119 80.83 40.81 -62.23
CA SER A 119 80.82 40.48 -60.80
C SER A 119 79.45 40.80 -60.15
N VAL A 120 78.86 41.94 -60.47
CA VAL A 120 77.52 42.36 -60.06
C VAL A 120 76.48 41.40 -60.64
N THR A 121 76.50 41.13 -61.94
CA THR A 121 75.58 40.14 -62.54
C THR A 121 75.83 38.73 -62.03
N GLN A 122 77.07 38.31 -61.72
CA GLN A 122 77.34 37.02 -61.08
C GLN A 122 76.85 36.96 -59.63
N THR A 123 76.97 38.05 -58.87
CA THR A 123 76.46 38.12 -57.48
C THR A 123 74.95 38.24 -57.46
N GLU A 124 74.31 38.94 -58.39
CA GLU A 124 72.86 38.97 -58.61
C GLU A 124 72.33 37.61 -59.08
N LEU A 125 73.01 36.93 -60.01
CA LEU A 125 72.62 35.59 -60.48
C LEU A 125 72.82 34.56 -59.35
N LYS A 126 73.87 34.70 -58.53
CA LYS A 126 74.03 33.89 -57.31
C LYS A 126 72.94 34.20 -56.28
N LYS A 127 72.65 35.48 -56.01
CA LYS A 127 71.58 35.91 -55.10
C LYS A 127 70.21 35.42 -55.55
N MET A 128 69.87 35.54 -56.83
CA MET A 128 68.66 34.93 -57.37
C MET A 128 68.71 33.40 -57.29
N LYS A 129 69.85 32.76 -57.53
CA LYS A 129 69.95 31.29 -57.41
C LYS A 129 69.75 30.83 -55.96
N ASP A 130 70.22 31.60 -54.98
CA ASP A 130 70.03 31.35 -53.56
C ASP A 130 68.56 31.66 -53.14
N GLU A 131 67.97 32.76 -53.62
CA GLU A 131 66.54 33.12 -53.42
C GLU A 131 65.58 32.08 -54.05
N TYR A 132 65.91 31.54 -55.22
CA TYR A 132 65.14 30.45 -55.85
C TYR A 132 65.47 29.07 -55.26
N ALA A 133 66.61 28.88 -54.56
CA ALA A 133 66.94 27.60 -53.92
C ALA A 133 66.01 27.27 -52.74
N GLU A 134 65.44 28.28 -52.07
CA GLU A 134 64.41 28.10 -51.05
C GLU A 134 62.98 28.07 -51.60
N SER A 135 62.79 28.36 -52.91
CA SER A 135 61.47 28.29 -53.54
C SER A 135 61.06 26.84 -53.79
N VAL A 136 59.93 26.43 -53.21
CA VAL A 136 59.38 25.07 -53.37
C VAL A 136 59.08 24.83 -54.86
N PRO A 137 59.67 23.79 -55.50
CA PRO A 137 59.39 23.48 -56.89
C PRO A 137 57.88 23.33 -57.12
N ARG A 138 57.34 23.89 -58.20
CA ARG A 138 55.88 23.93 -58.41
C ARG A 138 55.21 22.55 -58.33
N ARG A 139 55.90 21.51 -58.78
CA ARG A 139 55.48 20.10 -58.62
C ARG A 139 55.27 19.69 -57.15
N ASP A 140 56.14 20.12 -56.26
CA ASP A 140 56.08 19.82 -54.82
C ASP A 140 55.05 20.71 -54.12
N HIS A 141 54.86 21.96 -54.58
CA HIS A 141 53.72 22.80 -54.18
C HIS A 141 52.38 22.12 -54.52
N ASP A 142 52.18 21.71 -55.77
CA ASP A 142 50.95 21.04 -56.23
C ASP A 142 50.75 19.68 -55.49
N ALA A 143 51.85 18.97 -55.18
CA ALA A 143 51.82 17.75 -54.37
C ALA A 143 51.52 17.99 -52.88
N LEU A 144 51.83 19.17 -52.35
CA LEU A 144 51.46 19.58 -50.99
C LEU A 144 50.01 20.09 -50.95
N GLU A 145 49.56 20.84 -51.95
CA GLU A 145 48.20 21.36 -52.06
C GLU A 145 47.16 20.24 -52.24
N THR A 146 47.48 19.22 -53.03
CA THR A 146 46.66 17.99 -53.15
C THR A 146 46.64 17.19 -51.84
N LYS A 147 47.76 17.07 -51.12
CA LYS A 147 47.81 16.45 -49.78
C LYS A 147 46.96 17.23 -48.79
N LEU A 148 47.10 18.55 -48.73
CA LEU A 148 46.37 19.45 -47.83
C LEU A 148 44.86 19.34 -48.10
N SER A 149 44.45 19.41 -49.36
CA SER A 149 43.06 19.16 -49.79
C SER A 149 42.54 17.79 -49.31
N SER A 150 43.34 16.73 -49.46
CA SER A 150 42.96 15.38 -48.99
C SER A 150 42.86 15.27 -47.46
N LEU A 151 43.69 16.01 -46.71
CA LEU A 151 43.67 16.06 -45.25
C LEU A 151 42.47 16.86 -44.76
N THR A 152 42.14 17.98 -45.39
CA THR A 152 40.94 18.78 -45.09
C THR A 152 39.67 17.96 -45.29
N MET A 153 39.57 17.18 -46.38
CA MET A 153 38.43 16.27 -46.58
C MET A 153 38.34 15.19 -45.49
N LYS A 154 39.46 14.57 -45.11
CA LYS A 154 39.50 13.58 -44.01
C LYS A 154 39.12 14.19 -42.67
N LEU A 155 39.56 15.42 -42.38
CA LEU A 155 39.25 16.13 -41.15
C LEU A 155 37.77 16.51 -41.09
N GLY A 156 37.18 16.94 -42.21
CA GLY A 156 35.73 17.15 -42.34
C GLY A 156 34.91 15.87 -42.10
N ALA A 157 35.33 14.74 -42.69
CA ALA A 157 34.70 13.45 -42.46
C ALA A 157 34.76 13.00 -40.98
N LEU A 158 35.95 13.11 -40.36
CA LEU A 158 36.14 12.75 -38.95
C LEU A 158 35.37 13.67 -37.99
N SER A 159 35.21 14.95 -38.34
CA SER A 159 34.37 15.90 -37.60
C SER A 159 32.89 15.50 -37.67
N ALA A 160 32.39 15.09 -38.83
CA ALA A 160 31.01 14.62 -39.00
C ALA A 160 30.76 13.30 -38.24
N GLU A 161 31.72 12.36 -38.26
CA GLU A 161 31.66 11.15 -37.42
C GLU A 161 31.62 11.50 -35.93
N TYR A 162 32.46 12.43 -35.48
CA TYR A 162 32.49 12.87 -34.09
C TYR A 162 31.17 13.50 -33.62
N GLU A 163 30.54 14.35 -34.45
CA GLU A 163 29.20 14.88 -34.16
C GLU A 163 28.14 13.77 -34.11
N ALA A 164 28.19 12.79 -35.03
CA ALA A 164 27.31 11.63 -35.01
C ALA A 164 27.47 10.81 -33.71
N TYR A 165 28.71 10.56 -33.27
CA TYR A 165 29.00 9.90 -32.00
C TYR A 165 28.51 10.72 -30.79
N GLN A 166 28.68 12.04 -30.77
CA GLN A 166 28.11 12.89 -29.71
C GLN A 166 26.58 12.78 -29.66
N ASN A 167 25.91 12.76 -30.82
CA ASN A 167 24.46 12.65 -30.89
C ASN A 167 23.94 11.25 -30.53
N VAL A 168 24.71 10.19 -30.77
CA VAL A 168 24.45 8.85 -30.20
C VAL A 168 24.63 8.88 -28.68
N HIS A 169 25.73 9.44 -28.17
CA HIS A 169 26.02 9.50 -26.74
C HIS A 169 24.94 10.26 -25.95
N LYS A 170 24.48 11.41 -26.46
CA LYS A 170 23.35 12.17 -25.87
C LYS A 170 22.06 11.34 -25.81
N ARG A 171 21.74 10.57 -26.86
CA ARG A 171 20.57 9.68 -26.88
C ARG A 171 20.68 8.53 -25.87
N VAL A 172 21.86 7.91 -25.76
CA VAL A 172 22.12 6.84 -24.78
C VAL A 172 22.05 7.36 -23.35
N LEU A 173 22.56 8.56 -23.07
CA LEU A 173 22.41 9.21 -21.76
C LEU A 173 20.95 9.48 -21.40
N ALA A 174 20.13 9.94 -22.36
CA ALA A 174 18.70 10.14 -22.15
C ALA A 174 17.98 8.81 -21.84
N GLN A 175 18.25 7.76 -22.63
CA GLN A 175 17.70 6.42 -22.38
C GLN A 175 18.10 5.86 -21.02
N LYS A 176 19.37 6.04 -20.62
CA LYS A 176 19.85 5.64 -19.28
C LYS A 176 19.03 6.31 -18.18
N LYS A 177 18.78 7.62 -18.29
CA LYS A 177 18.01 8.38 -17.30
C LYS A 177 16.57 7.87 -17.18
N CYS A 178 15.89 7.60 -18.30
CA CYS A 178 14.54 7.02 -18.28
C CYS A 178 14.52 5.63 -17.61
N LEU A 179 15.51 4.78 -17.87
CA LEU A 179 15.63 3.47 -17.23
C LEU A 179 15.95 3.57 -15.72
N GLU A 180 16.70 4.60 -15.30
CA GLU A 180 16.92 4.89 -13.87
C GLU A 180 15.63 5.34 -13.17
N GLU A 181 14.79 6.13 -13.85
CA GLU A 181 13.47 6.57 -13.36
C GLU A 181 12.48 5.38 -13.27
N GLU A 182 12.37 4.54 -14.32
CA GLU A 182 11.57 3.31 -14.29
C GLU A 182 12.01 2.36 -13.16
N LEU A 183 13.33 2.20 -12.94
CA LEU A 183 13.87 1.33 -11.89
C LEU A 183 13.53 1.83 -10.48
N ILE A 184 13.37 3.14 -10.28
CA ILE A 184 12.86 3.70 -9.02
C ILE A 184 11.37 3.35 -8.87
N GLU A 185 10.56 3.60 -9.90
CA GLU A 185 9.12 3.29 -9.88
C GLU A 185 8.83 1.80 -9.62
N TYR A 186 9.61 0.89 -10.23
CA TYR A 186 9.50 -0.55 -9.96
C TYR A 186 9.92 -0.92 -8.53
N LYS A 187 10.92 -0.26 -7.94
CA LYS A 187 11.29 -0.48 -6.53
C LYS A 187 10.19 -0.02 -5.58
N GLU A 188 9.56 1.11 -5.87
CA GLU A 188 8.44 1.62 -5.08
C GLU A 188 7.23 0.68 -5.17
N LYS A 189 6.83 0.26 -6.37
CA LYS A 189 5.79 -0.76 -6.59
C LYS A 189 6.09 -2.07 -5.86
N CYS A 190 7.33 -2.56 -5.90
CA CYS A 190 7.74 -3.73 -5.13
C CYS A 190 7.63 -3.51 -3.61
N SER A 191 8.02 -2.33 -3.09
CA SER A 191 7.88 -1.99 -1.67
C SER A 191 6.41 -1.90 -1.23
N GLU A 192 5.54 -1.37 -2.08
CA GLU A 192 4.09 -1.35 -1.84
C GLU A 192 3.48 -2.76 -1.86
N LEU A 193 3.89 -3.62 -2.80
CA LEU A 193 3.48 -5.03 -2.83
C LEU A 193 4.00 -5.81 -1.62
N GLU A 194 5.21 -5.53 -1.13
CA GLU A 194 5.74 -6.10 0.12
C GLU A 194 4.94 -5.64 1.36
N ARG A 195 4.45 -4.39 1.37
CA ARG A 195 3.57 -3.87 2.43
C ARG A 195 2.16 -4.46 2.36
N ALA A 196 1.63 -4.69 1.16
CA ALA A 196 0.26 -5.17 0.94
C ALA A 196 0.13 -6.70 0.97
N GLY A 197 1.18 -7.45 0.65
CA GLY A 197 1.11 -8.89 0.34
C GLY A 197 0.76 -9.80 1.53
N THR A 198 1.23 -9.49 2.74
CA THR A 198 0.83 -10.18 3.97
C THR A 198 0.98 -9.23 5.17
N PRO A 199 -0.05 -9.01 6.01
CA PRO A 199 0.14 -8.31 7.28
C PRO A 199 1.09 -9.14 8.16
N ARG A 200 2.23 -8.55 8.57
CA ARG A 200 3.17 -9.24 9.46
C ARG A 200 2.48 -9.50 10.81
N PRO A 201 2.62 -10.69 11.40
CA PRO A 201 2.15 -10.93 12.77
C PRO A 201 2.78 -9.94 13.74
N ARG A 202 2.01 -9.50 14.74
CA ARG A 202 2.51 -8.68 15.85
C ARG A 202 3.28 -9.56 16.82
N TRP A 203 4.55 -9.82 16.49
CA TRP A 203 5.45 -10.68 17.27
C TRP A 203 5.59 -10.19 18.72
N GLU A 204 5.33 -8.90 18.99
CA GLU A 204 5.32 -8.30 20.32
C GLU A 204 4.28 -8.91 21.26
N LEU A 205 3.21 -9.53 20.73
CA LEU A 205 2.19 -10.24 21.50
C LEU A 205 2.61 -11.66 21.88
N CYS A 206 3.52 -12.28 21.11
CA CYS A 206 4.03 -13.63 21.40
C CYS A 206 4.81 -13.68 22.73
N ALA A 207 5.37 -12.54 23.15
CA ALA A 207 5.98 -12.34 24.46
C ALA A 207 5.08 -12.75 25.64
N ASP A 208 3.76 -12.57 25.51
CA ASP A 208 2.81 -12.77 26.59
C ASP A 208 2.42 -14.26 26.75
N PHE A 209 2.78 -15.11 25.78
CA PHE A 209 2.48 -16.55 25.74
C PHE A 209 3.71 -17.45 25.97
N ILE A 210 4.90 -16.87 26.19
CA ILE A 210 6.16 -17.60 26.37
C ILE A 210 6.65 -17.40 27.79
N GLY A 211 6.90 -18.50 28.51
CA GLY A 211 7.47 -18.46 29.86
C GLY A 211 8.80 -17.70 29.88
N GLY A 212 8.92 -16.70 30.76
CA GLY A 212 10.03 -15.72 30.77
C GLY A 212 9.72 -14.38 30.09
N GLY A 213 8.56 -14.24 29.46
CA GLY A 213 8.00 -12.96 29.04
C GLY A 213 8.78 -12.22 27.93
N ARG A 214 8.57 -10.90 27.87
CA ARG A 214 9.04 -10.02 26.79
C ARG A 214 10.56 -10.02 26.61
N GLU A 215 11.32 -10.03 27.69
CA GLU A 215 12.79 -10.09 27.65
C GLU A 215 13.29 -11.40 27.01
N ARG A 216 12.80 -12.56 27.48
CA ARG A 216 13.20 -13.85 26.93
C ARG A 216 12.73 -14.03 25.49
N TRP A 217 11.54 -13.55 25.15
CA TRP A 217 11.07 -13.57 23.76
C TRP A 217 11.96 -12.74 22.84
N TRP A 218 12.37 -11.53 23.23
CA TRP A 218 13.29 -10.74 22.42
C TRP A 218 14.68 -11.38 22.30
N GLN A 219 15.20 -12.02 23.36
CA GLN A 219 16.45 -12.79 23.27
C GLN A 219 16.37 -13.96 22.27
N LEU A 220 15.17 -14.53 22.07
CA LEU A 220 14.93 -15.66 21.16
C LEU A 220 14.53 -15.23 19.73
N ALA A 221 13.88 -14.08 19.57
CA ALA A 221 13.33 -13.59 18.30
C ALA A 221 14.17 -12.49 17.63
N SER A 222 15.03 -11.78 18.36
CA SER A 222 15.84 -10.69 17.82
C SER A 222 16.76 -11.16 16.69
N GLY A 223 16.83 -10.38 15.62
CA GLY A 223 17.63 -10.67 14.43
C GLY A 223 17.10 -11.79 13.52
N LEU A 224 16.02 -12.50 13.87
CA LEU A 224 15.45 -13.57 13.05
C LEU A 224 14.52 -13.06 11.96
N THR A 225 14.37 -13.83 10.87
CA THR A 225 13.33 -13.57 9.86
C THR A 225 11.95 -13.95 10.43
N SER A 226 10.86 -13.35 9.96
CA SER A 226 9.51 -13.69 10.45
C SER A 226 9.13 -15.17 10.27
N ARG A 227 9.72 -15.87 9.29
CA ARG A 227 9.54 -17.32 9.11
C ARG A 227 10.29 -18.13 10.18
N ASP A 228 11.44 -17.64 10.62
CA ASP A 228 12.29 -18.31 11.60
C ASP A 228 11.89 -17.94 13.04
N MET A 229 11.39 -16.71 13.28
CA MET A 229 10.60 -16.36 14.48
C MET A 229 9.39 -17.30 14.64
N LEU A 230 8.64 -17.59 13.57
CA LEU A 230 7.51 -18.53 13.64
C LEU A 230 7.96 -19.94 14.04
N ARG A 231 9.14 -20.40 13.56
CA ARG A 231 9.70 -21.71 13.95
C ARG A 231 10.17 -21.72 15.40
N VAL A 232 10.79 -20.64 15.87
CA VAL A 232 11.17 -20.47 17.27
C VAL A 232 9.93 -20.43 18.16
N LEU A 233 8.90 -19.67 17.78
CA LEU A 233 7.61 -19.64 18.46
C LEU A 233 6.99 -21.04 18.55
N LEU A 234 6.88 -21.78 17.44
CA LEU A 234 6.36 -23.14 17.44
C LEU A 234 7.20 -24.12 18.28
N LYS A 235 8.52 -23.89 18.39
CA LYS A 235 9.44 -24.72 19.19
C LYS A 235 9.38 -24.39 20.69
N GLU A 236 9.24 -23.12 21.04
CA GLU A 236 9.12 -22.63 22.43
C GLU A 236 7.71 -22.87 23.01
N LEU A 237 6.68 -22.83 22.16
CA LEU A 237 5.37 -23.36 22.50
C LEU A 237 5.47 -24.90 22.68
N GLY A 238 6.18 -25.62 21.81
CA GLY A 238 6.46 -27.04 21.99
C GLY A 238 5.17 -27.86 22.23
N PRO A 239 5.18 -28.85 23.14
CA PRO A 239 3.98 -29.57 23.54
C PRO A 239 2.92 -28.73 24.25
N ALA A 240 3.11 -27.41 24.48
CA ALA A 240 2.02 -26.56 24.95
C ALA A 240 0.95 -26.34 23.85
N ALA A 241 1.22 -26.69 22.58
CA ALA A 241 0.18 -26.85 21.55
C ALA A 241 -0.61 -28.17 21.68
N GLU A 242 -0.02 -29.17 22.36
CA GLU A 242 -0.56 -30.47 22.77
C GLU A 242 -0.93 -30.47 24.28
N SER A 243 -1.05 -29.30 24.90
CA SER A 243 -1.57 -29.20 26.26
C SER A 243 -3.01 -29.73 26.23
N GLU A 244 -3.33 -30.73 27.06
CA GLU A 244 -4.70 -31.28 27.12
C GLU A 244 -5.74 -30.16 27.34
N HIS A 245 -5.37 -29.08 28.05
CA HIS A 245 -6.17 -27.87 28.28
C HIS A 245 -6.43 -26.99 27.02
N LEU A 246 -5.75 -27.23 25.90
CA LEU A 246 -6.02 -26.61 24.59
C LEU A 246 -6.65 -27.60 23.57
N GLU A 247 -6.64 -28.89 23.87
CA GLU A 247 -7.30 -29.93 23.07
C GLU A 247 -8.67 -30.31 23.62
N TYR A 248 -8.94 -30.06 24.90
CA TYR A 248 -10.18 -30.36 25.58
C TYR A 248 -10.60 -29.20 26.49
N PHE A 249 -11.91 -28.97 26.57
CA PHE A 249 -12.56 -28.24 27.65
C PHE A 249 -12.90 -29.22 28.77
N ASP A 250 -12.89 -28.73 30.01
CA ASP A 250 -13.51 -29.46 31.12
C ASP A 250 -15.02 -29.18 31.12
N GLY A 251 -15.81 -30.25 31.17
CA GLY A 251 -17.27 -30.17 31.29
C GLY A 251 -17.66 -29.50 32.61
N LEU A 252 -18.59 -28.55 32.54
CA LEU A 252 -19.08 -27.77 33.67
C LEU A 252 -19.83 -28.62 34.70
N GLY A 253 -20.28 -29.83 34.34
CA GLY A 253 -21.05 -30.74 35.19
C GLY A 253 -22.54 -30.83 34.83
N MET A 254 -23.31 -31.55 35.64
CA MET A 254 -24.76 -31.76 35.45
C MET A 254 -25.66 -30.82 36.30
N ASP A 255 -25.09 -29.83 36.97
CA ASP A 255 -25.82 -28.94 37.89
C ASP A 255 -26.99 -28.19 37.21
N PRO A 256 -28.18 -28.06 37.85
CA PRO A 256 -29.31 -27.32 37.31
C PRO A 256 -29.04 -25.85 36.95
N VAL A 257 -28.05 -25.19 37.57
CA VAL A 257 -27.63 -23.82 37.26
C VAL A 257 -26.93 -23.73 35.89
N ILE A 258 -26.33 -24.82 35.42
CA ILE A 258 -25.69 -24.90 34.10
C ILE A 258 -26.78 -24.99 33.02
N PRO A 259 -26.69 -24.23 31.91
CA PRO A 259 -27.66 -24.32 30.82
C PRO A 259 -27.73 -25.75 30.23
N PRO A 260 -28.92 -26.28 29.88
CA PRO A 260 -29.05 -27.70 29.51
C PRO A 260 -28.13 -28.16 28.36
N TYR A 261 -27.90 -27.32 27.35
CA TYR A 261 -26.99 -27.59 26.23
C TYR A 261 -25.50 -27.70 26.63
N LEU A 262 -25.11 -27.26 27.83
CA LEU A 262 -23.74 -27.41 28.37
C LEU A 262 -23.63 -28.47 29.49
N ARG A 263 -24.74 -29.11 29.91
CA ARG A 263 -24.70 -30.11 30.99
C ARG A 263 -23.99 -31.38 30.51
N TYR A 264 -22.74 -31.53 30.94
CA TYR A 264 -21.88 -32.64 30.58
C TYR A 264 -20.76 -32.80 31.61
N GLU A 265 -20.39 -34.04 31.90
CA GLU A 265 -19.32 -34.41 32.82
C GLU A 265 -18.14 -35.05 32.09
N GLY A 266 -16.93 -34.69 32.49
CA GLY A 266 -15.68 -35.14 31.88
C GLY A 266 -15.16 -34.21 30.78
N ARG A 267 -14.20 -34.70 30.00
CA ARG A 267 -13.48 -33.89 29.00
C ARG A 267 -14.24 -33.82 27.68
N VAL A 268 -14.29 -32.62 27.10
CA VAL A 268 -15.01 -32.29 25.86
C VAL A 268 -14.01 -31.80 24.82
N ARG A 269 -13.93 -32.43 23.65
CA ARG A 269 -12.91 -32.07 22.65
C ARG A 269 -13.09 -30.65 22.09
N ASN A 270 -12.01 -29.89 22.03
CA ASN A 270 -11.92 -28.62 21.32
C ASN A 270 -11.71 -28.88 19.81
N LEU A 271 -12.76 -28.64 19.02
CA LEU A 271 -12.79 -28.75 17.56
C LEU A 271 -12.10 -27.56 16.88
N ARG A 272 -11.78 -26.48 17.63
CA ARG A 272 -11.09 -25.27 17.15
C ARG A 272 -11.80 -24.62 15.96
N LEU A 273 -13.13 -24.46 16.08
CA LEU A 273 -14.00 -23.90 15.04
C LEU A 273 -13.49 -22.52 14.58
N SER A 274 -13.42 -22.32 13.27
CA SER A 274 -13.08 -21.03 12.67
C SER A 274 -14.22 -20.02 12.81
N ARG A 275 -13.89 -18.73 12.66
CA ARG A 275 -14.87 -17.63 12.70
C ARG A 275 -16.04 -17.83 11.71
N ARG A 276 -15.81 -18.49 10.57
CA ARG A 276 -16.86 -18.82 9.59
C ARG A 276 -17.75 -19.95 10.07
N GLU A 277 -17.17 -21.04 10.60
CA GLU A 277 -17.95 -22.19 11.08
C GLU A 277 -18.88 -21.79 12.23
N VAL A 278 -18.39 -20.98 13.17
CA VAL A 278 -19.23 -20.39 14.23
C VAL A 278 -20.38 -19.56 13.64
N GLY A 279 -20.10 -18.70 12.64
CA GLY A 279 -21.12 -17.91 11.95
C GLY A 279 -22.19 -18.75 11.24
N VAL A 280 -21.78 -19.81 10.52
CA VAL A 280 -22.70 -20.74 9.84
C VAL A 280 -23.59 -21.46 10.85
N ILE A 281 -23.03 -21.97 11.96
CA ILE A 281 -23.81 -22.66 13.01
C ILE A 281 -24.82 -21.70 13.64
N ILE A 282 -24.42 -20.47 13.97
CA ILE A 282 -25.32 -19.46 14.53
C ILE A 282 -26.47 -19.14 13.58
N ASN A 283 -26.19 -18.93 12.28
CA ASN A 283 -27.22 -18.66 11.29
C ASN A 283 -28.17 -19.86 11.10
N ASP A 284 -27.65 -21.08 11.07
CA ASP A 284 -28.45 -22.31 10.95
C ASP A 284 -29.32 -22.58 12.21
N ILE A 285 -28.83 -22.27 13.41
CA ILE A 285 -29.63 -22.25 14.64
C ILE A 285 -30.80 -21.27 14.49
N TRP A 286 -30.54 -20.02 14.08
CA TRP A 286 -31.58 -19.02 13.83
C TRP A 286 -32.60 -19.47 12.79
N LEU A 287 -32.14 -19.99 11.64
CA LEU A 287 -33.01 -20.44 10.54
C LEU A 287 -33.86 -21.66 10.93
N GLY A 288 -33.31 -22.59 11.72
CA GLY A 288 -34.08 -23.69 12.28
C GLY A 288 -35.15 -23.20 13.27
N LYS A 289 -34.81 -22.22 14.13
CA LYS A 289 -35.74 -21.67 15.13
C LYS A 289 -36.96 -20.98 14.51
N LEU A 290 -36.84 -20.46 13.29
CA LEU A 290 -37.95 -19.88 12.51
C LEU A 290 -39.17 -20.83 12.40
N ARG A 291 -38.94 -22.15 12.48
CA ARG A 291 -39.98 -23.19 12.35
C ARG A 291 -40.57 -23.64 13.70
N GLN A 292 -40.06 -23.14 14.82
CA GLN A 292 -40.46 -23.54 16.17
C GLN A 292 -41.35 -22.47 16.83
N PRO A 293 -42.08 -22.82 17.92
CA PRO A 293 -42.81 -21.84 18.72
C PRO A 293 -41.89 -20.75 19.27
N ARG A 294 -42.32 -19.48 19.17
CA ARG A 294 -41.53 -18.33 19.64
C ARG A 294 -41.33 -18.29 21.16
N ASP A 295 -42.18 -18.98 21.91
CA ASP A 295 -42.14 -19.02 23.37
C ASP A 295 -41.07 -19.97 23.92
N LEU A 296 -40.48 -20.84 23.08
CA LEU A 296 -39.37 -21.70 23.44
C LEU A 296 -38.10 -20.85 23.62
N ALA A 297 -37.45 -20.87 24.78
CA ALA A 297 -36.26 -20.07 25.02
C ALA A 297 -35.09 -20.51 24.10
N MET A 298 -34.14 -19.62 23.84
CA MET A 298 -32.98 -19.95 22.98
C MET A 298 -32.13 -21.08 23.56
N GLN A 299 -32.00 -21.18 24.89
CA GLN A 299 -31.27 -22.27 25.57
C GLN A 299 -31.90 -23.63 25.29
N ASP A 300 -33.22 -23.73 25.48
CA ASP A 300 -33.98 -24.96 25.27
C ASP A 300 -33.97 -25.35 23.79
N TYR A 301 -34.15 -24.37 22.89
CA TYR A 301 -34.05 -24.61 21.46
C TYR A 301 -32.65 -25.08 21.03
N VAL A 302 -31.57 -24.47 21.51
CA VAL A 302 -30.19 -24.90 21.19
C VAL A 302 -29.90 -26.28 21.76
N THR A 303 -30.47 -26.63 22.92
CA THR A 303 -30.42 -27.98 23.47
C THR A 303 -31.05 -28.96 22.48
N ASN A 304 -32.33 -28.77 22.14
CA ASN A 304 -33.09 -29.62 21.21
C ASN A 304 -32.41 -29.74 19.84
N TYR A 305 -31.88 -28.63 19.31
CA TYR A 305 -31.14 -28.58 18.05
C TYR A 305 -29.92 -29.52 18.03
N PHE A 306 -29.19 -29.65 19.14
CA PHE A 306 -28.10 -30.61 19.26
C PHE A 306 -28.61 -32.04 19.53
N GLU A 307 -29.72 -32.21 20.25
CA GLU A 307 -30.37 -33.53 20.46
C GLU A 307 -30.86 -34.16 19.15
N GLU A 308 -31.52 -33.38 18.29
CA GLU A 308 -32.03 -33.82 16.98
C GLU A 308 -30.92 -34.22 16.01
N ARG A 309 -29.74 -33.59 16.11
CA ARG A 309 -28.62 -33.77 15.18
C ARG A 309 -27.61 -34.83 15.61
N TYR A 310 -27.40 -35.01 16.91
CA TYR A 310 -26.34 -35.88 17.43
C TYR A 310 -26.87 -36.78 18.54
N GLN A 311 -26.99 -38.07 18.26
CA GLN A 311 -27.49 -39.07 19.23
C GLN A 311 -26.56 -39.26 20.43
N GLN A 312 -25.26 -38.99 20.28
CA GLN A 312 -24.26 -39.21 21.33
C GLN A 312 -24.11 -37.97 22.24
N PRO A 313 -24.28 -38.10 23.58
CA PRO A 313 -24.11 -36.99 24.53
C PRO A 313 -22.75 -36.30 24.44
N SER A 314 -21.67 -37.05 24.24
CA SER A 314 -20.30 -36.53 24.06
C SER A 314 -20.20 -35.60 22.84
N VAL A 315 -20.73 -36.01 21.69
CA VAL A 315 -20.71 -35.21 20.46
C VAL A 315 -21.57 -33.94 20.60
N ARG A 316 -22.71 -34.02 21.31
CA ARG A 316 -23.52 -32.83 21.65
C ARG A 316 -22.72 -31.83 22.48
N ALA A 317 -22.03 -32.30 23.52
CA ALA A 317 -21.15 -31.47 24.34
C ALA A 317 -20.01 -30.87 23.51
N GLU A 318 -19.34 -31.65 22.65
CA GLU A 318 -18.31 -31.13 21.73
C GLU A 318 -18.82 -29.94 20.93
N TRP A 319 -19.94 -30.06 20.23
CA TRP A 319 -20.48 -28.94 19.44
C TRP A 319 -20.95 -27.76 20.29
N ALA A 320 -21.61 -28.00 21.42
CA ALA A 320 -22.11 -26.94 22.29
C ALA A 320 -20.98 -26.11 22.94
N TYR A 321 -19.95 -26.77 23.47
CA TYR A 321 -18.80 -26.08 24.09
C TYR A 321 -17.98 -25.32 23.04
N ASN A 322 -17.78 -25.90 21.85
CA ASN A 322 -17.05 -25.22 20.78
C ASN A 322 -17.84 -24.03 20.20
N LEU A 323 -19.16 -24.14 20.05
CA LEU A 323 -20.01 -23.01 19.69
C LEU A 323 -19.88 -21.89 20.73
N CYS A 324 -19.91 -22.23 22.02
CA CYS A 324 -19.79 -21.24 23.08
C CYS A 324 -18.42 -20.56 23.12
N ALA A 325 -17.33 -21.32 23.14
CA ALA A 325 -15.98 -20.78 23.14
C ALA A 325 -15.68 -19.95 21.87
N GLY A 326 -16.19 -20.38 20.72
CA GLY A 326 -16.08 -19.64 19.46
C GLY A 326 -16.87 -18.32 19.47
N ALA A 327 -18.09 -18.33 20.01
CA ALA A 327 -18.92 -17.13 20.12
C ALA A 327 -18.35 -16.11 21.13
N GLU A 328 -17.80 -16.56 22.26
CA GLU A 328 -17.15 -15.71 23.26
C GLU A 328 -15.91 -14.99 22.70
N GLN A 329 -15.11 -15.67 21.87
CA GLN A 329 -13.97 -15.08 21.16
C GLN A 329 -14.36 -14.12 20.01
N MET A 330 -15.66 -14.00 19.72
CA MET A 330 -16.21 -13.22 18.61
C MET A 330 -17.22 -12.15 19.07
N LEU A 331 -17.20 -11.76 20.35
CA LEU A 331 -18.09 -10.70 20.86
C LEU A 331 -17.80 -9.29 20.30
N ASP A 332 -16.75 -9.14 19.47
CA ASP A 332 -16.52 -7.98 18.60
C ASP A 332 -17.54 -7.89 17.44
N GLU A 333 -18.09 -9.03 17.01
CA GLU A 333 -19.08 -9.13 15.93
C GLU A 333 -20.51 -8.88 16.46
N PRO A 334 -21.22 -7.82 16.02
CA PRO A 334 -22.52 -7.44 16.60
C PRO A 334 -23.59 -8.53 16.59
N GLN A 335 -23.61 -9.35 15.55
CA GLN A 335 -24.55 -10.46 15.35
C GLN A 335 -24.21 -11.68 16.24
N VAL A 336 -22.92 -11.97 16.46
CA VAL A 336 -22.50 -13.02 17.40
C VAL A 336 -22.78 -12.58 18.83
N LYS A 337 -22.49 -11.31 19.16
CA LYS A 337 -22.85 -10.71 20.45
C LYS A 337 -24.36 -10.71 20.69
N LEU A 338 -25.17 -10.49 19.66
CA LEU A 338 -26.63 -10.61 19.75
C LEU A 338 -27.04 -12.05 20.07
N PHE A 339 -26.57 -13.02 19.27
CA PHE A 339 -26.84 -14.44 19.51
C PHE A 339 -26.41 -14.88 20.92
N TRP A 340 -25.19 -14.55 21.33
CA TRP A 340 -24.65 -14.86 22.65
C TRP A 340 -25.51 -14.27 23.79
N GLY A 341 -25.93 -13.01 23.64
CA GLY A 341 -26.79 -12.35 24.61
C GLY A 341 -28.20 -12.98 24.67
N VAL A 342 -28.78 -13.36 23.53
CA VAL A 342 -30.08 -14.05 23.49
C VAL A 342 -29.97 -15.46 24.07
N LEU A 343 -28.91 -16.20 23.74
CA LEU A 343 -28.61 -17.51 24.30
C LEU A 343 -28.51 -17.48 25.82
N HIS A 344 -27.86 -16.46 26.40
CA HIS A 344 -27.77 -16.33 27.87
C HIS A 344 -28.96 -15.60 28.51
N GLY A 345 -30.04 -15.30 27.76
CA GLY A 345 -31.20 -14.56 28.27
C GLY A 345 -30.93 -13.08 28.62
N HIS A 346 -29.75 -12.57 28.27
CA HIS A 346 -29.32 -11.19 28.49
C HIS A 346 -29.91 -10.21 27.47
N LEU A 347 -30.32 -10.68 26.28
CA LEU A 347 -30.92 -9.88 25.22
C LEU A 347 -32.24 -10.49 24.76
N SER A 348 -33.17 -9.64 24.31
CA SER A 348 -34.44 -10.07 23.74
C SER A 348 -34.27 -10.65 22.33
N GLU A 349 -34.83 -11.82 22.10
CA GLU A 349 -34.80 -12.49 20.79
C GLU A 349 -35.50 -11.69 19.68
N ASP A 350 -36.53 -10.92 20.05
CA ASP A 350 -37.26 -10.02 19.15
C ASP A 350 -36.34 -9.01 18.43
N ILE A 351 -35.13 -8.73 18.98
CA ILE A 351 -34.12 -7.90 18.33
C ILE A 351 -33.67 -8.51 16.98
N TYR A 352 -33.39 -9.81 16.95
CA TYR A 352 -32.99 -10.50 15.72
C TYR A 352 -34.15 -10.55 14.73
N TRP A 353 -35.34 -10.94 15.21
CA TRP A 353 -36.52 -11.05 14.35
C TRP A 353 -36.98 -9.69 13.80
N GLY A 354 -36.90 -8.61 14.59
CA GLY A 354 -37.17 -7.25 14.15
C GLY A 354 -36.17 -6.80 13.07
N HIS A 355 -34.87 -7.02 13.28
CA HIS A 355 -33.85 -6.71 12.29
C HIS A 355 -34.03 -7.51 10.98
N ARG A 356 -34.29 -8.82 11.09
CA ARG A 356 -34.59 -9.71 9.96
C ARG A 356 -35.84 -9.25 9.19
N THR A 357 -36.88 -8.82 9.90
CA THR A 357 -38.11 -8.28 9.30
C THR A 357 -37.83 -6.98 8.54
N GLN A 358 -37.05 -6.06 9.11
CA GLN A 358 -36.64 -4.82 8.42
C GLN A 358 -35.85 -5.11 7.13
N TRP A 359 -34.94 -6.08 7.16
CA TRP A 359 -34.18 -6.53 5.99
C TRP A 359 -35.08 -7.04 4.86
N TYR A 360 -35.94 -8.03 5.13
CA TYR A 360 -36.81 -8.59 4.10
C TYR A 360 -37.93 -7.64 3.66
N THR A 361 -38.39 -6.74 4.53
CA THR A 361 -39.37 -5.71 4.14
C THR A 361 -38.75 -4.76 3.12
N LEU A 362 -37.52 -4.28 3.36
CA LEU A 362 -36.81 -3.45 2.38
C LEU A 362 -36.56 -4.23 1.07
N LYS A 363 -36.11 -5.49 1.17
CA LYS A 363 -35.94 -6.38 0.00
C LYS A 363 -37.22 -6.43 -0.83
N GLU A 364 -38.34 -6.81 -0.23
CA GLU A 364 -39.64 -6.95 -0.91
C GLU A 364 -40.10 -5.64 -1.57
N GLN A 365 -39.96 -4.50 -0.90
CA GLN A 365 -40.34 -3.20 -1.45
C GLN A 365 -39.45 -2.77 -2.63
N LEU A 366 -38.15 -3.07 -2.60
CA LEU A 366 -37.24 -2.77 -3.71
C LEU A 366 -37.51 -3.66 -4.93
N TYR A 367 -37.76 -4.96 -4.73
CA TYR A 367 -38.18 -5.86 -5.82
C TYR A 367 -39.54 -5.46 -6.42
N LYS A 368 -40.50 -4.98 -5.61
CA LYS A 368 -41.78 -4.44 -6.11
C LYS A 368 -41.65 -3.14 -6.90
N HIS A 369 -40.58 -2.38 -6.68
CA HIS A 369 -40.33 -1.11 -7.37
C HIS A 369 -39.46 -1.28 -8.62
N SER A 370 -38.73 -2.38 -8.72
CA SER A 370 -37.99 -2.79 -9.92
C SER A 370 -38.92 -3.06 -11.10
N LYS A 371 -38.52 -2.63 -12.30
CA LYS A 371 -39.30 -2.80 -13.54
C LYS A 371 -38.97 -4.08 -14.29
N ASP A 372 -37.71 -4.52 -14.19
CA ASP A 372 -37.17 -5.74 -14.79
C ASP A 372 -37.12 -6.91 -13.80
N GLY A 373 -37.27 -6.63 -12.50
CA GLY A 373 -37.17 -7.60 -11.41
C GLY A 373 -35.74 -7.83 -10.91
N GLU A 374 -34.73 -7.18 -11.50
CA GLU A 374 -33.31 -7.38 -11.19
C GLU A 374 -32.63 -6.07 -10.75
N THR A 375 -33.03 -4.91 -11.29
CA THR A 375 -32.34 -3.63 -11.07
C THR A 375 -33.27 -2.50 -10.64
N ILE A 376 -32.68 -1.52 -9.94
CA ILE A 376 -33.28 -0.22 -9.58
C ILE A 376 -32.23 0.89 -9.66
N THR A 377 -32.64 2.15 -9.79
CA THR A 377 -31.71 3.28 -9.67
C THR A 377 -31.37 3.61 -8.21
N ILE A 378 -30.27 4.35 -7.98
CA ILE A 378 -29.96 4.95 -6.66
C ILE A 378 -31.10 5.84 -6.15
N GLU A 379 -31.75 6.61 -7.02
CA GLU A 379 -32.87 7.49 -6.65
C GLU A 379 -34.09 6.69 -6.18
N ASP A 380 -34.40 5.60 -6.89
CA ASP A 380 -35.45 4.65 -6.49
C ASP A 380 -35.11 3.97 -5.15
N PHE A 381 -33.85 3.57 -4.93
CA PHE A 381 -33.41 3.02 -3.64
C PHE A 381 -33.62 4.01 -2.49
N GLU A 382 -33.23 5.28 -2.65
CA GLU A 382 -33.43 6.31 -1.61
C GLU A 382 -34.93 6.57 -1.36
N LYS A 383 -35.73 6.62 -2.43
CA LYS A 383 -37.19 6.81 -2.35
C LYS A 383 -37.89 5.66 -1.64
N VAL A 384 -37.59 4.40 -2.00
CA VAL A 384 -38.18 3.22 -1.36
C VAL A 384 -37.69 3.08 0.08
N THR A 385 -36.42 3.33 0.36
CA THR A 385 -35.87 3.31 1.74
C THR A 385 -36.56 4.35 2.63
N ARG A 386 -36.79 5.56 2.11
CA ARG A 386 -37.53 6.64 2.77
C ARG A 386 -38.98 6.27 3.08
N THR A 387 -39.69 5.64 2.15
CA THR A 387 -41.07 5.17 2.36
C THR A 387 -41.13 3.99 3.33
N THR A 388 -40.14 3.08 3.28
CA THR A 388 -40.06 1.90 4.15
C THR A 388 -39.70 2.27 5.60
N PHE A 389 -38.86 3.30 5.80
CA PHE A 389 -38.37 3.72 7.12
C PHE A 389 -38.60 5.22 7.38
N PRO A 390 -39.85 5.67 7.58
CA PRO A 390 -40.21 7.09 7.68
C PRO A 390 -39.62 7.83 8.89
N LEU A 391 -39.02 7.12 9.85
CA LEU A 391 -38.34 7.70 11.01
C LEU A 391 -36.82 7.86 10.85
N LYS A 392 -36.20 7.33 9.79
CA LYS A 392 -34.77 7.54 9.49
C LYS A 392 -34.54 8.96 9.00
N SER A 393 -33.39 9.56 9.32
CA SER A 393 -33.03 10.88 8.80
C SER A 393 -32.46 10.80 7.37
N GLU A 394 -32.41 11.93 6.66
CA GLU A 394 -31.73 12.03 5.36
C GLU A 394 -30.28 11.54 5.43
N VAL A 395 -29.60 11.77 6.56
CA VAL A 395 -28.22 11.35 6.78
C VAL A 395 -28.14 9.83 6.91
N ASP A 396 -29.08 9.21 7.63
CA ASP A 396 -29.16 7.75 7.76
C ASP A 396 -29.47 7.05 6.43
N ILE A 397 -30.35 7.66 5.60
CA ILE A 397 -30.69 7.17 4.26
C ILE A 397 -29.45 7.28 3.34
N LYS A 398 -28.76 8.42 3.31
CA LYS A 398 -27.52 8.58 2.53
C LYS A 398 -26.41 7.63 2.97
N ASN A 399 -26.24 7.43 4.28
CA ASN A 399 -25.30 6.44 4.81
C ASN A 399 -25.62 5.01 4.30
N LEU A 400 -26.90 4.63 4.22
CA LEU A 400 -27.31 3.36 3.60
C LEU A 400 -26.94 3.35 2.11
N THR A 401 -27.27 4.40 1.35
CA THR A 401 -26.90 4.51 -0.08
C THR A 401 -25.40 4.34 -0.31
N ASP A 402 -24.56 4.97 0.52
CA ASP A 402 -23.11 4.90 0.39
C ASP A 402 -22.54 3.52 0.79
N VAL A 403 -23.16 2.86 1.78
CA VAL A 403 -22.87 1.45 2.09
C VAL A 403 -23.26 0.53 0.92
N VAL A 404 -24.42 0.75 0.27
CA VAL A 404 -24.83 -0.02 -0.93
C VAL A 404 -23.84 0.18 -2.09
N LYS A 405 -23.46 1.42 -2.40
CA LYS A 405 -22.46 1.72 -3.44
C LYS A 405 -21.13 1.00 -3.17
N LYS A 406 -20.68 1.00 -1.91
CA LYS A 406 -19.44 0.32 -1.48
C LYS A 406 -19.56 -1.20 -1.58
N GLN A 407 -20.64 -1.79 -1.08
CA GLN A 407 -20.89 -3.23 -1.10
C GLN A 407 -20.90 -3.78 -2.53
N LEU A 408 -21.61 -3.09 -3.43
CA LEU A 408 -21.69 -3.45 -4.86
C LEU A 408 -20.48 -2.99 -5.69
N LYS A 409 -19.55 -2.23 -5.10
CA LYS A 409 -18.36 -1.66 -5.76
C LYS A 409 -18.73 -0.85 -7.02
N LEU A 410 -19.80 -0.05 -6.92
CA LEU A 410 -20.30 0.75 -8.04
C LEU A 410 -19.25 1.78 -8.47
N LYS A 411 -19.10 1.97 -9.80
CA LYS A 411 -18.27 3.04 -10.35
C LYS A 411 -19.03 4.37 -10.28
N ILE A 412 -18.31 5.50 -10.34
CA ILE A 412 -18.87 6.86 -10.26
C ILE A 412 -20.03 7.08 -11.26
N ASN A 413 -19.97 6.45 -12.44
CA ASN A 413 -20.96 6.60 -13.50
C ASN A 413 -22.06 5.51 -13.47
N THR A 414 -22.03 4.57 -12.51
CA THR A 414 -23.02 3.49 -12.41
C THR A 414 -24.13 3.92 -11.45
N VAL A 415 -25.32 4.15 -12.00
CA VAL A 415 -26.51 4.60 -11.25
C VAL A 415 -27.39 3.41 -10.81
N ASP A 416 -27.20 2.24 -11.43
CA ASP A 416 -28.05 1.08 -11.22
C ASP A 416 -27.51 0.14 -10.13
N ILE A 417 -28.43 -0.36 -9.33
CA ILE A 417 -28.24 -1.27 -8.20
C ILE A 417 -28.83 -2.62 -8.60
N ASN A 418 -27.99 -3.65 -8.66
CA ASN A 418 -28.43 -5.03 -8.90
C ASN A 418 -28.91 -5.67 -7.59
N LEU A 419 -30.19 -6.03 -7.52
CA LEU A 419 -30.86 -6.49 -6.30
C LEU A 419 -30.39 -7.88 -5.86
N ASP A 420 -30.11 -8.79 -6.80
CA ASP A 420 -29.60 -10.14 -6.49
C ASP A 420 -28.26 -10.07 -5.76
N LYS A 421 -27.33 -9.24 -6.25
CA LYS A 421 -26.02 -9.02 -5.60
C LYS A 421 -26.14 -8.25 -4.29
N LEU A 422 -27.13 -7.37 -4.16
CA LEU A 422 -27.35 -6.57 -2.96
C LEU A 422 -27.89 -7.42 -1.80
N PHE A 423 -28.81 -8.33 -2.12
CA PHE A 423 -29.49 -9.24 -1.20
C PHE A 423 -28.96 -10.67 -1.26
N HIS A 424 -27.71 -10.85 -1.70
CA HIS A 424 -27.04 -12.15 -1.69
C HIS A 424 -26.63 -12.52 -0.26
N GLU A 425 -27.33 -13.50 0.30
CA GLU A 425 -27.11 -14.03 1.65
C GLU A 425 -26.22 -15.27 1.54
N ASN A 426 -25.07 -15.28 2.24
CA ASN A 426 -24.19 -16.44 2.29
C ASN A 426 -24.61 -17.39 3.44
N GLU A 427 -23.93 -18.52 3.59
CA GLU A 427 -24.18 -19.52 4.64
C GLU A 427 -24.10 -18.95 6.08
N GLU A 428 -23.39 -17.84 6.27
CA GLU A 428 -23.25 -17.15 7.57
C GLU A 428 -24.40 -16.19 7.89
N GLY A 429 -25.32 -15.94 6.96
CA GLY A 429 -26.55 -15.17 7.21
C GLY A 429 -26.60 -13.78 6.58
N PHE A 430 -27.82 -13.22 6.57
CA PHE A 430 -28.11 -11.89 6.01
C PHE A 430 -27.44 -10.75 6.80
N ASP A 431 -27.21 -10.96 8.09
CA ASP A 431 -26.54 -10.04 9.01
C ASP A 431 -25.01 -9.94 8.79
N ARG A 432 -24.43 -10.75 7.89
CA ARG A 432 -23.09 -10.49 7.34
C ARG A 432 -23.08 -9.42 6.26
N VAL A 433 -24.19 -9.16 5.58
CA VAL A 433 -24.27 -8.18 4.48
C VAL A 433 -24.05 -6.76 5.02
N ASP A 434 -23.20 -5.96 4.35
CA ASP A 434 -22.80 -4.62 4.84
C ASP A 434 -24.02 -3.70 5.08
N MET A 435 -24.99 -3.69 4.15
CA MET A 435 -26.22 -2.91 4.31
C MET A 435 -27.07 -3.38 5.50
N SER A 436 -27.12 -4.69 5.78
CA SER A 436 -27.84 -5.20 6.95
C SER A 436 -27.16 -4.78 8.25
N ARG A 437 -25.83 -4.86 8.32
CA ARG A 437 -25.06 -4.36 9.48
C ARG A 437 -25.26 -2.87 9.72
N GLU A 438 -25.35 -2.06 8.66
CA GLU A 438 -25.67 -0.64 8.79
C GLU A 438 -27.11 -0.39 9.27
N LEU A 439 -28.10 -1.14 8.77
CA LEU A 439 -29.48 -1.08 9.28
C LEU A 439 -29.53 -1.40 10.79
N TYR A 440 -28.81 -2.45 11.24
CA TYR A 440 -28.72 -2.82 12.65
C TYR A 440 -28.03 -1.74 13.50
N ARG A 441 -26.90 -1.19 13.03
CA ARG A 441 -26.18 -0.10 13.70
C ARG A 441 -27.07 1.15 13.87
N GLN A 442 -27.80 1.54 12.82
CA GLN A 442 -28.74 2.66 12.87
C GLN A 442 -29.90 2.39 13.83
N ARG A 443 -30.42 1.15 13.88
CA ARG A 443 -31.44 0.72 14.84
C ARG A 443 -30.96 0.88 16.29
N GLN A 444 -29.74 0.43 16.60
CA GLN A 444 -29.14 0.60 17.93
C GLN A 444 -29.02 2.08 18.33
N LEU A 445 -28.52 2.94 17.43
CA LEU A 445 -28.43 4.39 17.70
C LEU A 445 -29.80 5.06 17.91
N ALA A 446 -30.82 4.61 17.18
CA ALA A 446 -32.19 5.07 17.35
C ALA A 446 -32.79 4.62 18.69
N GLN A 447 -32.56 3.37 19.09
CA GLN A 447 -32.94 2.81 20.39
C GLN A 447 -32.27 3.58 21.54
N ASP A 448 -30.95 3.78 21.50
CA ASP A 448 -30.21 4.55 22.52
C ASP A 448 -30.72 5.99 22.65
N LYS A 449 -31.10 6.61 21.52
CA LYS A 449 -31.69 7.96 21.52
C LYS A 449 -33.09 7.96 22.13
N TYR A 450 -33.93 6.99 21.77
CA TYR A 450 -35.29 6.86 22.29
C TYR A 450 -35.32 6.56 23.79
N ILE A 451 -34.49 5.62 24.25
CA ILE A 451 -34.31 5.30 25.68
C ILE A 451 -33.84 6.54 26.45
N ARG A 452 -32.87 7.32 25.93
CA ARG A 452 -32.47 8.60 26.54
C ARG A 452 -33.60 9.63 26.64
N GLU A 453 -34.48 9.72 25.64
CA GLU A 453 -35.67 10.58 25.72
C GLU A 453 -36.63 10.13 26.81
N VAL A 454 -36.91 8.82 26.92
CA VAL A 454 -37.76 8.22 27.98
C VAL A 454 -37.17 8.46 29.38
N ILE A 455 -35.87 8.20 29.59
CA ILE A 455 -35.16 8.49 30.85
C ILE A 455 -35.24 9.97 31.21
N GLY A 456 -35.13 10.86 30.21
CA GLY A 456 -35.30 12.31 30.39
C GLY A 456 -36.66 12.66 30.98
N THR A 457 -37.75 12.08 30.45
CA THR A 457 -39.10 12.29 30.99
C THR A 457 -39.34 11.67 32.37
N LEU A 458 -38.56 10.65 32.75
CA LEU A 458 -38.59 10.05 34.09
C LEU A 458 -37.86 10.87 35.17
N GLY A 459 -37.33 12.05 34.85
CA GLY A 459 -36.56 12.90 35.78
C GLY A 459 -35.04 12.68 35.73
N GLY A 460 -34.55 11.83 34.82
CA GLY A 460 -33.13 11.56 34.62
C GLY A 460 -32.43 11.06 35.89
N ARG A 461 -31.21 11.56 36.15
CA ARG A 461 -30.37 11.15 37.30
C ARG A 461 -30.95 11.49 38.69
N ARG A 462 -32.08 12.21 38.78
CA ARG A 462 -32.72 12.55 40.07
C ARG A 462 -33.69 11.47 40.56
N THR A 463 -33.99 10.48 39.73
CA THR A 463 -34.99 9.44 40.02
C THR A 463 -34.29 8.12 40.35
N ASN A 464 -34.43 7.67 41.61
CA ASN A 464 -33.74 6.47 42.09
C ASN A 464 -34.51 5.18 41.72
N SER A 465 -35.83 5.19 41.82
CA SER A 465 -36.71 4.05 41.48
C SER A 465 -37.84 4.49 40.55
N VAL A 466 -38.31 3.56 39.70
CA VAL A 466 -39.33 3.80 38.69
C VAL A 466 -40.46 2.79 38.85
N SER A 467 -41.70 3.28 38.96
CA SER A 467 -42.91 2.44 38.93
C SER A 467 -43.39 2.20 37.50
N VAL A 468 -44.18 1.14 37.31
CA VAL A 468 -44.79 0.77 36.02
C VAL A 468 -45.56 1.94 35.40
N ASP A 469 -46.40 2.63 36.17
CA ASP A 469 -47.21 3.75 35.65
C ASP A 469 -46.39 4.99 35.30
N SER A 470 -45.24 5.17 35.96
CA SER A 470 -44.29 6.23 35.60
C SER A 470 -43.63 5.94 34.26
N LEU A 471 -43.25 4.68 34.00
CA LEU A 471 -42.70 4.26 32.71
C LEU A 471 -43.76 4.28 31.58
N LYS A 472 -45.00 3.83 31.84
CA LYS A 472 -46.13 3.94 30.89
C LYS A 472 -46.37 5.41 30.48
N ARG A 473 -46.43 6.33 31.45
CA ARG A 473 -46.57 7.78 31.18
C ARG A 473 -45.39 8.33 30.39
N ALA A 474 -44.15 7.95 30.73
CA ALA A 474 -42.97 8.35 29.98
C ALA A 474 -43.01 7.90 28.51
N PHE A 475 -43.37 6.65 28.24
CA PHE A 475 -43.55 6.16 26.87
C PHE A 475 -44.66 6.93 26.12
N ALA A 476 -45.83 7.13 26.74
CA ALA A 476 -46.94 7.87 26.13
C ALA A 476 -46.60 9.34 25.79
N ILE A 477 -45.76 9.99 26.61
CA ILE A 477 -45.29 11.37 26.38
C ILE A 477 -44.26 11.42 25.24
N VAL A 478 -43.30 10.49 25.20
CA VAL A 478 -42.21 10.50 24.21
C VAL A 478 -42.68 9.97 22.85
N ASP A 479 -43.57 9.00 22.82
CA ASP A 479 -44.10 8.38 21.60
C ASP A 479 -45.61 8.19 21.66
N PRO A 480 -46.41 9.23 21.36
CA PRO A 480 -47.87 9.15 21.38
C PRO A 480 -48.49 8.16 20.37
N ALA A 481 -47.69 7.63 19.42
CA ALA A 481 -48.15 6.65 18.44
C ALA A 481 -47.93 5.19 18.89
N ILE A 482 -47.29 4.95 20.05
CA ILE A 482 -47.12 3.60 20.57
C ILE A 482 -48.47 2.99 20.97
N ASN A 483 -48.80 1.83 20.42
CA ASN A 483 -50.02 1.11 20.79
C ASN A 483 -49.87 0.41 22.15
N HIS A 484 -51.00 0.10 22.80
CA HIS A 484 -51.01 -0.49 24.14
C HIS A 484 -50.25 -1.83 24.18
N ILE A 485 -50.45 -2.71 23.19
CA ILE A 485 -49.80 -4.04 23.09
C ILE A 485 -48.27 -3.90 23.11
N ARG A 486 -47.70 -3.04 22.27
CA ARG A 486 -46.24 -2.87 22.14
C ARG A 486 -45.66 -2.14 23.36
N MET A 487 -46.38 -1.15 23.93
CA MET A 487 -46.01 -0.55 25.20
C MET A 487 -45.97 -1.59 26.32
N GLU A 488 -47.01 -2.42 26.45
CA GLU A 488 -47.12 -3.44 27.49
C GLU A 488 -46.01 -4.50 27.38
N ARG A 489 -45.63 -4.89 26.16
CA ARG A 489 -44.44 -5.74 25.89
C ARG A 489 -43.16 -5.07 26.40
N TYR A 490 -42.96 -3.77 26.13
CA TYR A 490 -41.79 -3.02 26.62
C TYR A 490 -41.76 -2.93 28.16
N ILE A 491 -42.92 -2.72 28.80
CA ILE A 491 -43.04 -2.72 30.27
C ILE A 491 -42.69 -4.11 30.84
N ARG A 492 -43.31 -5.19 30.33
CA ARG A 492 -43.05 -6.57 30.79
C ARG A 492 -41.56 -6.90 30.72
N TRP A 493 -40.90 -6.56 29.60
CA TRP A 493 -39.46 -6.75 29.44
C TRP A 493 -38.64 -5.92 30.45
N ALA A 494 -38.90 -4.62 30.57
CA ALA A 494 -38.15 -3.72 31.45
C ALA A 494 -38.26 -4.10 32.94
N PHE A 495 -39.39 -4.67 33.34
CA PHE A 495 -39.63 -5.12 34.71
C PHE A 495 -39.33 -6.62 34.95
N SER A 496 -39.06 -7.41 33.89
CA SER A 496 -38.93 -8.87 33.94
C SER A 496 -40.20 -9.57 34.46
N ALA A 497 -41.38 -9.06 34.08
CA ALA A 497 -42.68 -9.56 34.50
C ALA A 497 -43.29 -10.45 33.41
N THR A 498 -42.92 -11.74 33.41
CA THR A 498 -43.39 -12.71 32.40
C THR A 498 -44.82 -13.18 32.65
N ALA A 499 -45.23 -13.33 33.92
CA ALA A 499 -46.53 -13.89 34.31
C ALA A 499 -47.29 -13.09 35.40
N CYS A 500 -46.65 -12.11 36.04
CA CYS A 500 -47.30 -11.32 37.11
C CYS A 500 -48.15 -10.19 36.55
N ASP A 501 -49.23 -9.84 37.27
CA ASP A 501 -50.00 -8.63 37.00
C ASP A 501 -49.11 -7.39 37.14
N LEU A 502 -49.11 -6.55 36.11
CA LEU A 502 -48.27 -5.35 36.02
C LEU A 502 -48.56 -4.32 37.13
N GLY A 503 -49.70 -4.41 37.82
CA GLY A 503 -50.03 -3.57 38.99
C GLY A 503 -49.37 -4.02 40.30
N SER A 504 -48.88 -5.26 40.39
CA SER A 504 -48.26 -5.85 41.60
C SER A 504 -46.73 -5.74 41.63
N VAL A 505 -46.13 -5.23 40.54
CA VAL A 505 -44.67 -5.23 40.38
C VAL A 505 -44.02 -4.08 41.17
N PRO A 506 -43.05 -4.34 42.06
CA PRO A 506 -42.40 -3.30 42.85
C PRO A 506 -41.56 -2.33 41.99
N PRO A 507 -41.36 -1.07 42.42
CA PRO A 507 -40.52 -0.12 41.70
C PRO A 507 -39.07 -0.60 41.52
N VAL A 508 -38.56 -0.51 40.30
CA VAL A 508 -37.20 -1.00 39.94
C VAL A 508 -36.21 0.17 39.94
N PRO A 509 -34.95 -0.01 40.39
CA PRO A 509 -33.93 1.03 40.29
C PRO A 509 -33.71 1.49 38.85
N LEU A 510 -33.60 2.81 38.62
CA LEU A 510 -33.49 3.38 37.27
C LEU A 510 -32.33 2.75 36.48
N ARG A 511 -31.17 2.51 37.10
CA ARG A 511 -30.01 1.87 36.44
C ARG A 511 -30.34 0.49 35.88
N THR A 512 -31.06 -0.34 36.64
CA THR A 512 -31.49 -1.69 36.23
C THR A 512 -32.51 -1.62 35.11
N LEU A 513 -33.48 -0.69 35.22
CA LEU A 513 -34.48 -0.46 34.18
C LEU A 513 -33.84 -0.06 32.84
N VAL A 514 -32.87 0.84 32.87
CA VAL A 514 -32.14 1.30 31.67
C VAL A 514 -31.34 0.18 31.03
N ALA A 515 -30.65 -0.64 31.82
CA ALA A 515 -29.92 -1.81 31.31
C ALA A 515 -30.88 -2.81 30.62
N ARG A 516 -32.04 -3.09 31.22
CA ARG A 516 -33.06 -3.96 30.63
C ARG A 516 -33.68 -3.36 29.36
N LEU A 517 -33.99 -2.06 29.33
CA LEU A 517 -34.49 -1.40 28.13
C LEU A 517 -33.48 -1.42 26.97
N ALA A 518 -32.18 -1.27 27.26
CA ALA A 518 -31.12 -1.40 26.25
C ALA A 518 -30.98 -2.85 25.73
N ALA A 519 -31.33 -3.84 26.55
CA ALA A 519 -31.34 -5.25 26.20
C ALA A 519 -32.59 -5.73 25.44
N GLY A 520 -33.63 -4.90 25.30
CA GLY A 520 -34.91 -5.28 24.70
C GLY A 520 -35.06 -4.91 23.22
N ASP A 521 -36.12 -5.39 22.57
CA ASP A 521 -36.60 -4.85 21.29
C ASP A 521 -37.38 -3.54 21.53
N ILE A 522 -36.67 -2.45 21.85
CA ILE A 522 -37.26 -1.14 22.17
C ILE A 522 -37.05 -0.15 21.03
N GLU A 523 -38.07 0.00 20.18
CA GLU A 523 -38.08 0.94 19.05
C GLU A 523 -39.19 1.99 19.19
N ARG A 524 -38.98 3.16 18.57
CA ARG A 524 -39.98 4.23 18.44
C ARG A 524 -40.90 3.96 17.26
N ILE A 525 -42.19 4.27 17.41
CA ILE A 525 -43.26 4.05 16.43
C ILE A 525 -43.61 5.36 15.70
N GLY A 526 -43.79 6.44 16.46
CA GLY A 526 -44.21 7.72 15.91
C GLY A 526 -43.07 8.71 15.67
N PRO A 527 -43.31 9.76 14.83
CA PRO A 527 -42.44 10.91 14.79
C PRO A 527 -42.39 11.59 16.17
N ARG A 528 -41.24 12.19 16.49
CA ARG A 528 -41.05 12.87 17.78
C ARG A 528 -42.09 13.98 17.97
N TYR A 529 -42.84 13.91 19.08
CA TYR A 529 -43.80 14.95 19.45
C TYR A 529 -43.10 16.31 19.58
N ARG A 530 -43.24 17.15 18.56
CA ARG A 530 -42.83 18.55 18.60
C ARG A 530 -43.92 19.31 19.36
N GLY A 531 -43.82 19.31 20.69
CA GLY A 531 -44.69 20.13 21.52
C GLY A 531 -44.71 21.56 20.98
N THR A 532 -45.91 22.05 20.65
CA THR A 532 -46.09 23.40 20.11
C THR A 532 -45.53 24.41 21.10
N ARG A 533 -44.38 25.00 20.79
CA ARG A 533 -44.00 26.29 21.38
C ARG A 533 -45.06 27.29 20.92
N LYS A 534 -46.07 27.51 21.77
CA LYS A 534 -46.84 28.74 21.74
C LYS A 534 -45.82 29.86 22.02
N ASN A 535 -45.36 30.50 20.95
CA ASN A 535 -44.67 31.77 21.07
C ASN A 535 -45.73 32.75 21.59
N TYR A 536 -45.75 32.95 22.90
CA TYR A 536 -46.36 34.15 23.48
C TYR A 536 -45.55 35.33 22.95
N LYS A 537 -46.20 36.11 22.08
CA LYS A 537 -45.84 37.51 21.83
C LYS A 537 -46.47 38.37 22.93
#